data_AF-A0A1S8X903-F1
#
_entry.id   AF-A0A1S8X903-F1
#
_cell.length_a   1.000
_cell.length_b   1.000
_cell.length_c   1.000
_cell.angle_alpha   90.00
_cell.angle_beta   90.00
_cell.angle_gamma   90.00
#
_symmetry.space_group_name_H-M   'P 1'
#
loop_
_entity.id
_entity.type
_entity.pdbx_description
1 polymer ?
#
loop_
_entity_poly.entity_id
_entity_poly.type
_entity_poly.pdbx_seq_one_letter_code
_entity_poly.pdbx_strand_id
1 'polypeptide(L)'
;GFNIGLRIVEDYLARGNPGRCADFKETAAALVKGFKLFLGITPNVSKFSATGDEFSITLDTNPLTEFVDLPPEHPKLLYSNVLAGAIRGALHNVQLEVDARFVQDQLRGDQFNEIRVKFIRRIKEVVAGED
;
A
#
# COMPACT_ATOMS: atom_id res chain seq x y z
N GLY A 1 -9.55 -4.37 2.75
CA GLY A 1 -8.46 -3.72 1.99
C GLY A 1 -8.29 -4.34 0.62
N PHE A 2 -7.87 -5.61 0.53
CA PHE A 2 -7.51 -6.25 -0.75
C PHE A 2 -8.55 -6.10 -1.87
N ASN A 3 -9.80 -6.49 -1.63
CA ASN A 3 -10.86 -6.37 -2.63
C ASN A 3 -11.16 -4.91 -3.05
N ILE A 4 -10.92 -3.94 -2.17
CA ILE A 4 -11.01 -2.51 -2.51
C ILE A 4 -9.86 -2.14 -3.44
N GLY A 5 -8.63 -2.56 -3.09
CA GLY A 5 -7.43 -2.37 -3.91
C GLY A 5 -7.59 -2.88 -5.33
N LEU A 6 -8.16 -4.09 -5.50
CA LEU A 6 -8.42 -4.68 -6.81
C LEU A 6 -9.31 -3.83 -7.71
N ARG A 7 -10.26 -3.08 -7.13
CA ARG A 7 -11.21 -2.25 -7.89
C ARG A 7 -10.72 -0.82 -8.06
N ILE A 8 -10.14 -0.23 -7.00
CA ILE A 8 -9.75 1.19 -7.01
C ILE A 8 -8.58 1.46 -7.96
N VAL A 9 -7.74 0.44 -8.20
CA VAL A 9 -6.66 0.53 -9.19
C VAL A 9 -7.21 0.74 -10.60
N GLU A 10 -8.39 0.22 -10.94
CA GLU A 10 -9.01 0.46 -12.25
C GLU A 10 -9.34 1.95 -12.45
N ASP A 11 -9.86 2.64 -11.42
CA ASP A 11 -10.07 4.10 -11.46
C ASP A 11 -8.75 4.87 -11.56
N TYR A 12 -7.71 4.42 -10.83
CA TYR A 12 -6.37 5.00 -10.93
C TYR A 12 -5.84 4.93 -12.38
N LEU A 13 -5.96 3.77 -13.04
CA LEU A 13 -5.54 3.55 -14.43
C LEU A 13 -6.39 4.33 -15.43
N ALA A 14 -7.71 4.38 -15.24
CA ALA A 14 -8.64 5.10 -16.11
C ALA A 14 -8.34 6.60 -16.19
N ARG A 15 -7.65 7.15 -15.18
CA ARG A 15 -7.17 8.55 -15.16
C ARG A 15 -5.83 8.76 -15.88
N GLY A 16 -5.34 7.76 -16.61
CA GLY A 16 -4.09 7.83 -17.38
C GLY A 16 -2.83 7.63 -16.55
N ASN A 17 -2.95 7.12 -15.32
CA ASN A 17 -1.79 6.80 -14.49
C ASN A 17 -1.16 5.46 -14.91
N PRO A 18 0.16 5.26 -14.67
CA PRO A 18 0.83 4.03 -15.05
C PRO A 18 0.31 2.83 -14.26
N GLY A 19 0.11 1.71 -14.96
CA GLY A 19 -0.18 0.43 -14.31
C GLY A 19 1.09 -0.30 -13.92
N ARG A 20 1.54 -1.21 -14.77
CA ARG A 20 2.75 -1.98 -14.51
C ARG A 20 3.98 -1.08 -14.57
N CYS A 21 4.67 -0.95 -13.43
CA CYS A 21 5.90 -0.18 -13.30
C CYS A 21 7.13 -1.03 -13.68
N ALA A 22 8.21 -0.38 -14.12
CA ALA A 22 9.45 -1.05 -14.50
C ALA A 22 10.18 -1.62 -13.28
N ASP A 23 10.24 -0.82 -12.21
CA ASP A 23 10.89 -1.17 -10.94
C ASP A 23 10.05 -0.80 -9.71
N PHE A 24 10.58 -1.14 -8.53
CA PHE A 24 9.88 -0.93 -7.27
C PHE A 24 9.97 0.52 -6.76
N LYS A 25 10.88 1.34 -7.29
CA LYS A 25 10.92 2.78 -7.00
C LYS A 25 9.79 3.51 -7.71
N GLU A 26 9.55 3.18 -8.97
CA GLU A 26 8.38 3.65 -9.73
C GLU A 26 7.08 3.20 -9.06
N THR A 27 7.04 1.95 -8.58
CA THR A 27 5.90 1.43 -7.82
C THR A 27 5.64 2.26 -6.56
N ALA A 28 6.68 2.62 -5.81
CA ALA A 28 6.54 3.48 -4.64
C ALA A 28 6.00 4.87 -5.01
N ALA A 29 6.48 5.48 -6.09
CA ALA A 29 5.99 6.77 -6.58
C ALA A 29 4.52 6.69 -7.06
N ALA A 30 4.11 5.59 -7.69
CA ALA A 30 2.73 5.34 -8.08
C ALA A 30 1.81 5.22 -6.84
N LEU A 31 2.27 4.55 -5.78
CA LEU A 31 1.53 4.50 -4.52
C LEU A 31 1.36 5.90 -3.93
N VAL A 32 2.40 6.74 -3.89
CA VAL A 32 2.27 8.14 -3.42
C VAL A 32 1.18 8.89 -4.18
N LYS A 33 1.12 8.75 -5.51
CA LYS A 33 0.04 9.35 -6.33
C LYS A 33 -1.33 8.79 -5.96
N GLY A 34 -1.44 7.47 -5.74
CA GLY A 34 -2.67 6.83 -5.29
C GLY A 34 -3.15 7.35 -3.93
N PHE A 35 -2.26 7.48 -2.95
CA PHE A 35 -2.57 8.07 -1.65
C PHE A 35 -3.08 9.51 -1.78
N LYS A 36 -2.44 10.32 -2.63
CA LYS A 36 -2.88 11.70 -2.88
C LYS A 36 -4.26 11.75 -3.55
N LEU A 37 -4.52 10.86 -4.50
CA LEU A 37 -5.78 10.80 -5.24
C LEU A 37 -6.95 10.35 -4.35
N PHE A 38 -6.75 9.34 -3.51
CA PHE A 38 -7.87 8.68 -2.79
C PHE A 38 -8.01 9.10 -1.32
N LEU A 39 -6.94 9.58 -0.70
CA LEU A 39 -6.93 9.99 0.73
C LEU A 39 -6.52 11.46 0.92
N GLY A 40 -6.14 12.17 -0.15
CA GLY A 40 -5.72 13.57 -0.06
C GLY A 40 -4.37 13.80 0.62
N ILE A 41 -3.63 12.73 0.96
CA ILE A 41 -2.34 12.81 1.65
C ILE A 41 -1.18 12.45 0.72
N THR A 42 -0.02 13.05 0.96
CA THR A 42 1.21 12.70 0.23
C THR A 42 2.18 12.03 1.20
N PRO A 43 2.27 10.70 1.22
CA PRO A 43 3.13 10.01 2.15
C PRO A 43 4.61 10.08 1.75
N ASN A 44 5.48 9.90 2.72
CA ASN A 44 6.93 9.85 2.50
C ASN A 44 7.37 8.42 2.19
N VAL A 45 8.21 8.25 1.16
CA VAL A 45 8.81 6.95 0.82
C VAL A 45 10.26 6.94 1.26
N SER A 46 10.65 5.92 2.02
CA SER A 46 12.01 5.79 2.54
C SER A 46 12.42 4.32 2.75
N LYS A 47 13.59 4.10 3.37
CA LYS A 47 14.09 2.78 3.80
C LYS A 47 14.10 1.72 2.70
N PHE A 48 14.48 2.09 1.48
CA PHE A 48 14.67 1.10 0.42
C PHE A 48 15.69 0.04 0.84
N SER A 49 15.39 -1.24 0.60
CA SER A 49 16.38 -2.31 0.80
C SER A 49 17.52 -2.17 -0.20
N ALA A 50 18.70 -2.71 0.15
CA ALA A 50 19.85 -2.73 -0.75
C ALA A 50 19.56 -3.48 -2.07
N THR A 51 18.71 -4.50 -2.00
CA THR A 51 18.19 -5.30 -3.12
C THR A 51 17.11 -4.58 -3.94
N GLY A 52 16.59 -3.45 -3.45
CA GLY A 52 15.57 -2.65 -4.15
C GLY A 52 14.18 -3.29 -4.21
N ASP A 53 13.93 -4.33 -3.41
CA ASP A 53 12.70 -5.12 -3.36
C ASP A 53 11.80 -4.76 -2.17
N GLU A 54 12.20 -3.81 -1.33
CA GLU A 54 11.40 -3.34 -0.20
C GLU A 54 11.54 -1.83 -0.03
N PHE A 55 10.49 -1.17 0.47
CA PHE A 55 10.52 0.20 0.95
C PHE A 55 9.47 0.43 2.04
N SER A 56 9.54 1.58 2.68
CA SER A 56 8.55 2.01 3.67
C SER A 56 7.78 3.23 3.18
N ILE A 57 6.48 3.24 3.44
CA ILE A 57 5.58 4.39 3.31
C ILE A 57 5.28 4.91 4.71
N THR A 58 5.63 6.16 4.98
CA THR A 58 5.34 6.84 6.24
C THR A 58 4.20 7.85 6.03
N LEU A 59 3.19 7.78 6.90
CA LEU A 59 2.09 8.75 6.96
C LEU A 59 2.32 9.63 8.19
N ASP A 60 2.60 10.91 7.96
CA ASP A 60 2.71 11.90 9.06
C ASP A 60 1.32 12.25 9.60
N THR A 61 0.32 12.25 8.72
CA THR A 61 -1.09 12.43 9.03
C THR A 61 -1.90 11.31 8.40
N ASN A 62 -2.66 10.58 9.21
CA ASN A 62 -3.56 9.53 8.76
C ASN A 62 -5.02 9.96 8.96
N PRO A 63 -5.75 10.32 7.89
CA PRO A 63 -7.13 10.82 8.00
C PRO A 63 -8.11 9.75 8.53
N LEU A 64 -7.76 8.47 8.45
CA LEU A 64 -8.63 7.39 8.95
C LEU A 64 -8.62 7.28 10.47
N THR A 65 -7.62 7.85 11.14
CA THR A 65 -7.44 7.77 12.59
C THR A 65 -7.62 9.13 13.25
N GLU A 66 -8.09 10.12 12.50
CA GLU A 66 -8.45 11.43 13.05
C GLU A 66 -9.57 11.22 14.08
N PHE A 67 -9.34 11.67 15.32
CA PHE A 67 -10.26 11.51 16.45
C PHE A 67 -10.52 10.06 16.91
N VAL A 68 -9.59 9.14 16.62
CA VAL A 68 -9.67 7.75 17.09
C VAL A 68 -8.73 7.54 18.27
N ASP A 69 -9.26 6.97 19.36
CA ASP A 69 -8.48 6.40 20.46
C ASP A 69 -8.73 4.90 20.54
N LEU A 70 -7.67 4.11 20.74
CA LEU A 70 -7.82 2.65 20.89
C LEU A 70 -8.28 2.29 22.29
N PRO A 71 -9.30 1.40 22.42
CA PRO A 71 -9.67 0.84 23.71
C PRO A 71 -8.50 0.07 24.34
N PRO A 72 -8.32 0.13 25.68
CA PRO A 72 -7.27 -0.59 26.39
C PRO A 72 -7.29 -2.11 26.17
N GLU A 73 -8.45 -2.69 25.84
CA GLU A 73 -8.64 -4.12 25.56
C GLU A 73 -8.10 -4.54 24.18
N HIS A 74 -7.82 -3.57 23.30
CA HIS A 74 -7.39 -3.81 21.91
C HIS A 74 -6.05 -3.13 21.56
N PRO A 75 -4.98 -3.27 22.36
CA PRO A 75 -3.72 -2.55 22.16
C PRO A 75 -2.92 -3.03 20.93
N LYS A 76 -3.34 -4.14 20.32
CA LYS A 76 -2.72 -4.73 19.14
C LYS A 76 -3.51 -4.48 17.86
N LEU A 77 -4.65 -3.77 17.94
CA LEU A 77 -5.47 -3.49 16.77
C LEU A 77 -4.70 -2.58 15.81
N LEU A 78 -4.61 -3.00 14.56
CA LEU A 78 -4.14 -2.17 13.46
C LEU A 78 -5.36 -1.54 12.79
N TYR A 79 -5.77 -0.38 13.30
CA TYR A 79 -7.02 0.28 12.87
C TYR A 79 -7.04 0.51 11.35
N SER A 80 -5.93 1.00 10.81
CA SER A 80 -5.78 1.31 9.39
C SER A 80 -5.26 0.15 8.54
N ASN A 81 -5.34 -1.11 9.01
CA ASN A 81 -4.85 -2.27 8.26
C ASN A 81 -5.55 -2.45 6.90
N VAL A 82 -6.69 -1.79 6.70
CA VAL A 82 -7.35 -1.67 5.40
C VAL A 82 -6.42 -1.12 4.32
N LEU A 83 -5.52 -0.17 4.66
CA LEU A 83 -4.55 0.45 3.75
C LEU A 83 -3.53 -0.55 3.24
N ALA A 84 -2.94 -1.35 4.14
CA ALA A 84 -2.02 -2.43 3.78
C ALA A 84 -2.72 -3.46 2.85
N GLY A 85 -3.97 -3.80 3.16
CA GLY A 85 -4.78 -4.61 2.26
C GLY A 85 -4.99 -3.97 0.88
N ALA A 86 -5.33 -2.69 0.83
CA ALA A 86 -5.58 -1.98 -0.43
C ALA A 86 -4.34 -1.89 -1.32
N ILE A 87 -3.15 -1.64 -0.74
CA ILE A 87 -1.87 -1.69 -1.44
C ILE A 87 -1.67 -3.07 -2.09
N ARG A 88 -1.83 -4.15 -1.33
CA ARG A 88 -1.70 -5.52 -1.86
C ARG A 88 -2.67 -5.79 -3.00
N GLY A 89 -3.93 -5.40 -2.86
CA GLY A 89 -4.95 -5.59 -3.90
C GLY A 89 -4.67 -4.79 -5.17
N ALA A 90 -4.30 -3.52 -5.03
CA ALA A 90 -4.00 -2.67 -6.18
C ALA A 90 -2.80 -3.20 -6.96
N LEU A 91 -1.72 -3.58 -6.27
CA LEU A 91 -0.52 -4.11 -6.89
C LEU A 91 -0.74 -5.50 -7.50
N HIS A 92 -1.61 -6.32 -6.91
CA HIS A 92 -1.99 -7.60 -7.48
C HIS A 92 -2.65 -7.47 -8.86
N ASN A 93 -3.53 -6.48 -9.05
CA ASN A 93 -4.21 -6.24 -10.34
C ASN A 93 -3.21 -5.86 -11.45
N VAL A 94 -2.12 -5.17 -11.12
CA VAL A 94 -1.02 -4.85 -12.06
C VAL A 94 0.10 -5.90 -12.05
N GLN A 95 -0.25 -7.15 -11.73
CA GLN A 95 0.61 -8.33 -11.75
C GLN A 95 1.85 -8.26 -10.84
N LEU A 96 1.80 -7.50 -9.74
CA LEU A 96 2.82 -7.49 -8.70
C LEU A 96 2.27 -8.09 -7.40
N GLU A 97 2.81 -9.24 -7.00
CA GLU A 97 2.55 -9.78 -5.67
C GLU A 97 3.50 -9.15 -4.67
N VAL A 98 2.94 -8.58 -3.60
CA VAL A 98 3.69 -7.92 -2.54
C VAL A 98 3.16 -8.34 -1.16
N ASP A 99 4.04 -8.28 -0.16
CA ASP A 99 3.61 -8.13 1.22
C ASP A 99 3.49 -6.65 1.55
N ALA A 100 2.47 -6.28 2.33
CA ALA A 100 2.33 -4.95 2.89
C ALA A 100 1.81 -5.07 4.31
N ARG A 101 2.51 -4.45 5.28
CA ARG A 101 2.16 -4.55 6.70
C ARG A 101 2.56 -3.28 7.45
N PHE A 102 1.78 -2.94 8.47
CA PHE A 102 2.17 -1.90 9.42
C PHE A 102 3.36 -2.38 10.24
N VAL A 103 4.37 -1.52 10.38
CA VAL A 103 5.51 -1.71 11.28
C VAL A 103 5.56 -0.68 12.39
N GLN A 104 4.88 0.47 12.22
CA GLN A 104 4.64 1.46 13.26
C GLN A 104 3.21 2.02 13.14
N ASP A 105 2.56 2.28 14.28
CA ASP A 105 1.21 2.82 14.35
C ASP A 105 1.06 3.82 15.50
N GLN A 106 0.70 5.07 15.18
CA GLN A 106 0.50 6.13 16.17
C GLN A 106 -0.55 5.76 17.23
N LEU A 107 -1.61 5.05 16.83
CA LEU A 107 -2.63 4.59 17.77
C LEU A 107 -2.12 3.57 18.77
N ARG A 108 -0.97 2.93 18.49
CA ARG A 108 -0.29 1.99 19.38
C ARG A 108 0.87 2.62 20.14
N GLY A 109 1.03 3.95 20.06
CA GLY A 109 2.05 4.73 20.76
C GLY A 109 3.35 4.94 19.98
N ASP A 110 3.41 4.56 18.70
CA ASP A 110 4.56 4.88 17.85
C ASP A 110 4.55 6.36 17.39
N GLN A 111 5.69 6.84 16.87
CA GLN A 111 5.84 8.23 16.45
C GLN A 111 5.02 8.58 15.19
N PHE A 112 4.92 7.65 14.25
CA PHE A 112 4.24 7.83 12.95
C PHE A 112 3.64 6.51 12.48
N ASN A 113 2.75 6.57 11.49
CA ASN A 113 2.27 5.37 10.81
C ASN A 113 3.28 4.95 9.73
N GLU A 114 3.74 3.70 9.77
CA GLU A 114 4.65 3.16 8.75
C GLU A 114 4.11 1.85 8.19
N ILE A 115 4.00 1.77 6.86
CA ILE A 115 3.67 0.56 6.13
C ILE A 115 4.92 0.10 5.38
N ARG A 116 5.42 -1.08 5.70
CA ARG A 116 6.48 -1.75 4.96
C ARG A 116 5.87 -2.49 3.78
N VAL A 117 6.38 -2.25 2.57
CA VAL A 117 5.97 -2.93 1.34
C VAL A 117 7.15 -3.73 0.80
N LYS A 118 6.96 -5.01 0.54
CA LYS A 118 7.96 -5.94 0.02
C LYS A 118 7.48 -6.62 -1.23
N PHE A 119 8.26 -6.56 -2.30
CA PHE A 119 8.07 -7.36 -3.50
C PHE A 119 8.25 -8.86 -3.18
N ILE A 120 7.30 -9.68 -3.62
CA ILE A 120 7.37 -11.14 -3.51
C ILE A 120 7.72 -11.73 -4.86
N ARG A 121 6.88 -11.48 -5.87
CA ARG A 121 7.06 -11.99 -7.23
C ARG A 121 6.21 -11.24 -8.24
N ARG A 122 6.57 -11.37 -9.52
CA ARG A 122 5.67 -11.01 -10.62
C ARG A 122 4.66 -12.14 -10.82
N ILE A 123 3.39 -11.77 -10.93
CA ILE A 123 2.32 -12.71 -11.26
C ILE A 123 2.40 -12.95 -12.76
N LYS A 124 2.48 -14.21 -13.16
CA LYS A 124 2.34 -14.57 -14.57
C LYS A 124 0.86 -14.64 -14.88
N GLU A 125 0.43 -13.97 -15.95
CA GLU A 125 -0.89 -14.26 -16.50
C GLU A 125 -0.87 -15.69 -17.01
N VAL A 126 -1.74 -16.53 -16.44
CA VAL A 126 -2.11 -17.76 -17.11
C VAL A 126 -3.10 -17.30 -18.17
N VAL A 127 -2.61 -17.08 -19.39
CA VAL A 127 -3.51 -16.95 -20.53
C VAL A 127 -4.17 -18.31 -20.66
N ALA A 128 -5.43 -18.40 -20.25
CA ALA A 128 -6.25 -19.56 -20.58
C ALA A 128 -6.53 -19.47 -22.09
N GLY A 129 -5.63 -20.08 -22.87
CA GLY A 129 -5.69 -20.17 -24.31
C GLY A 129 -5.08 -21.50 -24.74
N GLU A 130 -5.96 -22.49 -24.85
CA GLU A 130 -5.93 -23.70 -25.69
C GLU A 130 -4.59 -24.47 -25.80
N ASP A 131 -4.46 -25.51 -24.96
CA ASP A 131 -4.10 -26.89 -25.35
C ASP A 131 -4.51 -27.87 -24.23
#